data_AF-A0A9E4MWL0-F1
#
_entry.id   AF-A0A9E4MWL0-F1
#
_cell.length_a   1.000
_cell.length_b   1.000
_cell.length_c   1.000
_cell.angle_alpha   90.00
_cell.angle_beta   90.00
_cell.angle_gamma   90.00
#
_symmetry.space_group_name_H-M   'P 1'
#
loop_
_entity.id
_entity.type
_entity.pdbx_description
1 polymer ?
#
loop_
_entity_poly.entity_id
_entity_poly.type
_entity_poly.pdbx_seq_one_letter_code
_entity_poly.pdbx_strand_id
1 'polypeptide(L)'
;MMRHLFRVALILPMLSVHPVAMGNMNDAGGLYSQYCSVCHGDGGDGKSRARGSMIPPPRDFTSPQSSVELTRDRMILSISEGRPGTAMAGWKNQLSSEQIAAIADYIRITMIRPSTVEDGKTGRRLYAENCSVCHGDDGQGARWTLTNLKPPPRNFTLPGSADQLSRKHMFKVVRYGKADTAMPGFSSQLDDDDISSVVDFVRQAFMSEHDKKHEVIEDYNLVNEEDMDAQLRRDLTGDASRGQRYYLKNCVACHGVKGDGKGPRAYFILPKPRNFQHTAARHTLNRPKLFSAIAEGSRGTDMPAWDKVLSTQQIADIVEYVYQVFIRPKQSGTQSKNPGKG
;
A
#
# COMPACT_ATOMS: atom_id res chain seq x y z
N MET A 1 45.19 15.20 86.64
CA MET A 1 45.63 14.28 85.57
C MET A 1 44.48 14.03 84.61
N MET A 2 44.34 14.87 83.58
CA MET A 2 43.30 14.73 82.53
C MET A 2 43.89 14.00 81.33
N ARG A 3 43.28 12.89 80.92
CA ARG A 3 43.60 12.13 79.70
C ARG A 3 42.73 12.64 78.56
N HIS A 4 43.35 13.11 77.48
CA HIS A 4 42.68 13.43 76.22
C HIS A 4 42.35 12.15 75.45
N LEU A 5 41.07 11.95 75.10
CA LEU A 5 40.60 10.92 74.17
C LEU A 5 40.37 11.56 72.79
N PHE A 6 41.18 11.19 71.81
CA PHE A 6 40.93 11.46 70.39
C PHE A 6 39.86 10.49 69.88
N ARG A 7 38.73 11.00 69.37
CA ARG A 7 37.76 10.22 68.59
C ARG A 7 38.09 10.36 67.11
N VAL A 8 38.51 9.26 66.49
CA VAL A 8 38.63 9.13 65.03
C VAL A 8 37.25 8.75 64.48
N ALA A 9 36.68 9.59 63.61
CA ALA A 9 35.45 9.29 62.90
C ALA A 9 35.78 8.47 61.63
N LEU A 10 35.27 7.23 61.57
CA LEU A 10 35.33 6.38 60.39
C LEU A 10 34.28 6.85 59.38
N ILE A 11 34.68 7.32 58.20
CA ILE A 11 33.78 7.62 57.08
C ILE A 11 33.78 6.39 56.16
N LEU A 12 32.69 5.61 56.16
CA LEU A 12 32.47 4.55 55.18
C LEU A 12 31.96 5.16 53.86
N PRO A 13 32.53 4.83 52.69
CA PRO A 13 32.01 5.30 51.42
C PRO A 13 30.73 4.53 51.06
N MET A 14 29.63 5.25 50.85
CA MET A 14 28.42 4.68 50.27
C MET A 14 28.66 4.39 48.78
N LEU A 15 28.74 3.10 48.43
CA LEU A 15 28.64 2.64 47.05
C LEU A 15 27.23 2.96 46.51
N SER A 16 27.13 3.97 45.66
CA SER A 16 25.91 4.24 44.89
C SER A 16 25.72 3.15 43.84
N VAL A 17 24.77 2.26 44.09
CA VAL A 17 24.24 1.33 43.11
C VAL A 17 23.41 2.16 42.12
N HIS A 18 23.97 2.44 40.95
CA HIS A 18 23.23 3.10 39.88
C HIS A 18 22.32 2.06 39.21
N PRO A 19 21.01 2.31 39.07
CA PRO A 19 20.17 1.42 38.29
C PRO A 19 20.65 1.43 36.84
N VAL A 20 21.04 0.26 36.34
CA VAL A 20 21.23 0.05 34.90
C VAL A 20 19.89 0.33 34.25
N ALA A 21 19.84 1.35 33.38
CA ALA A 21 18.66 1.69 32.61
C ALA A 21 18.19 0.46 31.83
N MET A 22 17.02 -0.08 32.20
CA MET A 22 16.34 -1.09 31.41
C MET A 22 15.98 -0.46 30.06
N GLY A 23 16.71 -0.86 29.01
CA GLY A 23 16.46 -0.44 27.64
C GLY A 23 15.00 -0.71 27.27
N ASN A 24 14.39 0.29 26.62
CA ASN A 24 12.99 0.27 26.20
C ASN A 24 12.69 -1.01 25.41
N MET A 25 11.76 -1.85 25.88
CA MET A 25 11.37 -3.14 25.24
C MET A 25 10.90 -2.99 23.78
N ASN A 26 10.75 -1.76 23.29
CA ASN A 26 10.24 -1.42 21.96
C ASN A 26 11.31 -0.84 21.00
N ASP A 27 12.59 -0.78 21.38
CA ASP A 27 13.65 -0.30 20.47
C ASP A 27 14.24 -1.42 19.61
N ALA A 28 13.46 -1.85 18.61
CA ALA A 28 13.91 -2.85 17.64
C ALA A 28 15.17 -2.45 16.86
N GLY A 29 15.40 -1.15 16.66
CA GLY A 29 16.61 -0.66 16.00
C GLY A 29 17.85 -0.80 16.89
N GLY A 30 17.72 -0.46 18.17
CA GLY A 30 18.74 -0.70 19.18
C GLY A 30 19.07 -2.18 19.35
N LEU A 31 18.03 -3.04 19.41
CA LEU A 31 18.21 -4.49 19.47
C LEU A 31 18.92 -5.03 18.23
N TYR A 32 18.53 -4.58 17.03
CA TYR A 32 19.24 -4.98 15.81
C TYR A 32 20.71 -4.54 15.83
N SER A 33 20.99 -3.31 16.24
CA SER A 33 22.36 -2.79 16.34
C SER A 33 23.20 -3.59 17.35
N GLN A 34 22.61 -3.97 18.48
CA GLN A 34 23.30 -4.70 19.53
C GLN A 34 23.59 -6.17 19.17
N TYR A 35 22.63 -6.85 18.55
CA TYR A 35 22.69 -8.32 18.39
C TYR A 35 22.94 -8.76 16.94
N CYS A 36 22.58 -7.96 15.94
CA CYS A 36 22.48 -8.41 14.55
C CYS A 36 23.48 -7.72 13.63
N SER A 37 23.76 -6.44 13.81
CA SER A 37 24.52 -5.63 12.84
C SER A 37 25.99 -6.05 12.72
N VAL A 38 26.55 -6.66 13.76
CA VAL A 38 27.91 -7.25 13.74
C VAL A 38 28.10 -8.25 12.59
N CYS A 39 27.05 -8.98 12.22
CA CYS A 39 27.05 -9.94 11.13
C CYS A 39 26.34 -9.38 9.88
N HIS A 40 25.15 -8.81 10.04
CA HIS A 40 24.30 -8.39 8.92
C HIS A 40 24.59 -6.99 8.40
N GLY A 41 25.46 -6.21 9.06
CA GLY A 41 25.74 -4.81 8.74
C GLY A 41 24.61 -3.89 9.19
N ASP A 42 24.93 -2.61 9.43
CA ASP A 42 23.93 -1.63 9.88
C ASP A 42 22.83 -1.36 8.83
N GLY A 43 23.18 -1.50 7.55
CA GLY A 43 22.24 -1.43 6.42
C GLY A 43 21.57 -2.75 6.03
N GLY A 44 21.92 -3.87 6.69
CA GLY A 44 21.35 -5.18 6.39
C GLY A 44 21.86 -5.85 5.10
N ASP A 45 22.94 -5.36 4.49
CA ASP A 45 23.50 -5.88 3.23
C ASP A 45 24.44 -7.10 3.43
N GLY A 46 24.63 -7.53 4.67
CA GLY A 46 25.51 -8.63 5.02
C GLY A 46 26.99 -8.34 4.74
N LYS A 47 27.38 -7.07 4.55
CA LYS A 47 28.78 -6.65 4.31
C LYS A 47 29.45 -6.17 5.60
N SER A 48 29.33 -6.97 6.65
CA SER A 48 30.07 -6.71 7.90
C SER A 48 31.54 -7.14 7.78
N ARG A 49 32.35 -6.69 8.76
CA ARG A 49 33.75 -7.13 8.92
C ARG A 49 33.89 -8.66 9.03
N ALA A 50 32.82 -9.35 9.43
CA ALA A 50 32.79 -10.80 9.61
C ALA A 50 32.40 -11.58 8.33
N ARG A 51 32.05 -10.90 7.22
CA ARG A 51 31.58 -11.55 5.97
C ARG A 51 32.57 -12.58 5.41
N GLY A 52 33.87 -12.29 5.44
CA GLY A 52 34.91 -13.16 4.87
C GLY A 52 35.18 -14.43 5.67
N SER A 53 34.67 -14.54 6.89
CA SER A 53 34.96 -15.64 7.82
C SER A 53 33.76 -16.53 8.10
N MET A 54 32.59 -16.26 7.50
CA MET A 54 31.37 -17.04 7.69
C MET A 54 30.96 -17.77 6.42
N ILE A 55 30.75 -19.09 6.56
CA ILE A 55 30.26 -19.96 5.48
C ILE A 55 29.02 -20.70 6.00
N PRO A 56 27.83 -20.48 5.41
CA PRO A 56 27.52 -19.47 4.38
C PRO A 56 27.61 -18.03 4.92
N PRO A 57 27.76 -17.00 4.05
CA PRO A 57 27.79 -15.61 4.48
C PRO A 57 26.44 -15.16 5.07
N PRO A 58 26.43 -14.10 5.90
CA PRO A 58 25.20 -13.50 6.41
C PRO A 58 24.22 -13.14 5.30
N ARG A 59 22.92 -13.28 5.58
CA ARG A 59 21.88 -12.93 4.62
C ARG A 59 21.93 -11.42 4.33
N ASP A 60 21.96 -11.09 3.04
CA ASP A 60 21.68 -9.76 2.50
C ASP A 60 20.16 -9.56 2.44
N PHE A 61 19.64 -8.67 3.28
CA PHE A 61 18.23 -8.31 3.35
C PHE A 61 17.82 -7.34 2.23
N THR A 62 18.79 -6.64 1.63
CA THR A 62 18.55 -5.59 0.64
C THR A 62 18.35 -6.13 -0.78
N SER A 63 18.61 -7.43 -0.99
CA SER A 63 18.45 -8.06 -2.30
C SER A 63 16.97 -8.07 -2.76
N PRO A 64 16.69 -7.92 -4.06
CA PRO A 64 15.32 -7.93 -4.59
C PRO A 64 14.52 -9.20 -4.23
N GLN A 65 15.19 -10.34 -4.08
CA GLN A 65 14.55 -11.61 -3.71
C GLN A 65 14.12 -11.66 -2.23
N SER A 66 14.68 -10.79 -1.38
CA SER A 66 14.42 -10.84 0.06
C SER A 66 12.99 -10.49 0.44
N SER A 67 12.29 -9.66 -0.33
CA SER A 67 10.87 -9.35 -0.11
C SER A 67 9.95 -10.55 -0.32
N VAL A 68 10.28 -11.41 -1.29
CA VAL A 68 9.54 -12.67 -1.54
C VAL A 68 9.92 -13.74 -0.53
N GLU A 69 11.22 -13.89 -0.29
CA GLU A 69 11.75 -15.00 0.50
C GLU A 69 11.53 -14.81 2.01
N LEU A 70 11.70 -13.60 2.52
CA LEU A 70 11.81 -13.34 3.95
C LEU A 70 10.49 -12.86 4.54
N THR A 71 9.44 -13.69 4.46
CA THR A 71 8.16 -13.42 5.10
C THR A 71 8.32 -13.16 6.60
N ARG A 72 7.41 -12.39 7.19
CA ARG A 72 7.45 -12.04 8.61
C ARG A 72 7.63 -13.26 9.52
N ASP A 73 6.81 -14.28 9.33
CA ASP A 73 6.85 -15.51 10.13
C ASP A 73 8.16 -16.28 9.94
N ARG A 74 8.66 -16.34 8.70
CA ARG A 74 9.96 -16.98 8.42
C ARG A 74 11.09 -16.27 9.14
N MET A 75 11.07 -14.94 9.17
CA MET A 75 12.08 -14.14 9.87
C MET A 75 12.00 -14.34 11.38
N ILE A 76 10.79 -14.30 11.96
CA ILE A 76 10.56 -14.59 13.39
C ILE A 76 11.11 -15.98 13.73
N LEU A 77 10.78 -17.00 12.93
CA LEU A 77 11.28 -18.36 13.12
C LEU A 77 12.82 -18.41 13.04
N SER A 78 13.41 -17.75 12.05
CA SER A 78 14.87 -17.74 11.86
C SER A 78 15.62 -17.02 12.97
N ILE A 79 15.04 -15.96 13.54
CA ILE A 79 15.63 -15.22 14.67
C ILE A 79 15.44 -16.02 15.97
N SER A 80 14.27 -16.63 16.17
CA SER A 80 13.96 -17.45 17.36
C SER A 80 14.84 -18.69 17.45
N GLU A 81 14.84 -19.50 16.39
CA GLU A 81 15.44 -20.83 16.38
C GLU A 81 16.86 -20.86 15.79
N GLY A 82 17.27 -19.78 15.13
CA GLY A 82 18.50 -19.75 14.37
C GLY A 82 18.34 -20.52 13.05
N ARG A 83 19.46 -20.75 12.36
CA ARG A 83 19.49 -21.52 11.11
C ARG A 83 20.56 -22.61 11.20
N PRO A 84 20.16 -23.89 11.37
CA PRO A 84 21.08 -25.02 11.42
C PRO A 84 22.04 -25.05 10.23
N GLY A 85 23.31 -25.39 10.49
CA GLY A 85 24.36 -25.39 9.47
C GLY A 85 24.90 -23.99 9.09
N THR A 86 24.57 -22.96 9.88
CA THR A 86 25.09 -21.60 9.71
C THR A 86 25.52 -20.99 11.04
N ALA A 87 26.18 -19.83 10.99
CA ALA A 87 26.54 -19.06 12.19
C ALA A 87 25.34 -18.35 12.86
N MET A 88 24.14 -18.38 12.26
CA MET A 88 22.95 -17.73 12.82
C MET A 88 22.38 -18.56 13.97
N ALA A 89 22.82 -18.28 15.20
CA ALA A 89 22.27 -18.88 16.41
C ALA A 89 20.82 -18.44 16.66
N GLY A 90 20.07 -19.25 17.42
CA GLY A 90 18.72 -18.90 17.88
C GLY A 90 18.75 -17.99 19.10
N TRP A 91 17.92 -16.95 19.08
CA TRP A 91 17.90 -15.90 20.10
C TRP A 91 16.76 -16.03 21.10
N LYS A 92 15.91 -17.06 21.01
CA LYS A 92 14.75 -17.27 21.91
C LYS A 92 15.07 -17.37 23.40
N ASN A 93 16.33 -17.67 23.75
CA ASN A 93 16.78 -17.75 25.14
C ASN A 93 17.32 -16.41 25.68
N GLN A 94 17.46 -15.40 24.81
CA GLN A 94 18.05 -14.10 25.14
C GLN A 94 17.09 -12.94 24.84
N LEU A 95 16.16 -13.12 23.90
CA LEU A 95 15.15 -12.15 23.49
C LEU A 95 13.76 -12.75 23.66
N SER A 96 12.83 -11.92 24.12
CA SER A 96 11.40 -12.27 24.17
C SER A 96 10.79 -12.42 22.78
N SER A 97 9.64 -13.09 22.68
CA SER A 97 8.86 -13.22 21.44
C SER A 97 8.51 -11.86 20.84
N GLU A 98 8.20 -10.88 21.67
CA GLU A 98 7.84 -9.52 21.26
C GLU A 98 9.05 -8.80 20.68
N GLN A 99 10.22 -8.93 21.30
CA GLN A 99 11.47 -8.35 20.78
C GLN A 99 11.90 -9.00 19.46
N ILE A 100 11.76 -10.32 19.34
CA ILE A 100 12.06 -11.06 18.10
C ILE A 100 11.15 -10.59 16.96
N ALA A 101 9.85 -10.49 17.22
CA ALA A 101 8.89 -9.97 16.26
C ALA A 101 9.22 -8.53 15.86
N ALA A 102 9.55 -7.67 16.83
CA ALA A 102 9.91 -6.28 16.57
C ALA A 102 11.18 -6.14 15.72
N ILE A 103 12.19 -7.00 15.90
CA ILE A 103 13.40 -7.03 15.06
C ILE A 103 13.08 -7.50 13.64
N ALA A 104 12.26 -8.54 13.48
CA ALA A 104 11.81 -9.00 12.17
C ALA A 104 11.10 -7.88 11.41
N ASP A 105 10.17 -7.20 12.08
CA ASP A 105 9.43 -6.07 11.54
C ASP A 105 10.37 -4.90 11.21
N TYR A 106 11.33 -4.59 12.08
CA TYR A 106 12.34 -3.57 11.82
C TYR A 106 13.12 -3.85 10.54
N ILE A 107 13.66 -5.06 10.37
CA ILE A 107 14.43 -5.44 9.17
C ILE A 107 13.55 -5.35 7.91
N ARG A 108 12.34 -5.92 7.93
CA ARG A 108 11.37 -5.82 6.82
C ARG A 108 11.07 -4.36 6.49
N ILE A 109 10.96 -3.51 7.52
CA ILE A 109 10.55 -2.12 7.35
C ILE A 109 11.67 -1.25 6.79
N THR A 110 12.91 -1.48 7.21
CA THR A 110 14.02 -0.55 6.96
C THR A 110 15.02 -1.03 5.91
N MET A 111 15.16 -2.35 5.72
CA MET A 111 16.26 -2.92 4.93
C MET A 111 15.79 -3.69 3.70
N ILE A 112 14.63 -4.35 3.77
CA ILE A 112 14.11 -5.12 2.65
C ILE A 112 13.59 -4.20 1.55
N ARG A 113 14.12 -4.39 0.34
CA ARG A 113 13.66 -3.69 -0.86
C ARG A 113 12.45 -4.42 -1.47
N PRO A 114 11.40 -3.69 -1.89
CA PRO A 114 10.23 -4.31 -2.50
C PRO A 114 10.57 -5.10 -3.77
N SER A 115 9.89 -6.24 -3.97
CA SER A 115 9.97 -7.01 -5.21
C SER A 115 9.22 -6.27 -6.30
N THR A 116 9.80 -6.19 -7.50
CA THR A 116 9.26 -5.38 -8.60
C THR A 116 8.04 -5.99 -9.30
N VAL A 117 7.60 -7.21 -8.95
CA VAL A 117 6.64 -7.96 -9.81
C VAL A 117 5.40 -8.51 -9.10
N GLU A 118 5.49 -8.96 -7.84
CA GLU A 118 4.33 -9.54 -7.13
C GLU A 118 3.79 -8.63 -6.00
N ASP A 119 4.64 -7.97 -5.21
CA ASP A 119 4.21 -6.95 -4.23
C ASP A 119 3.58 -5.72 -4.88
N GLY A 120 4.04 -5.37 -6.09
CA GLY A 120 3.50 -4.26 -6.87
C GLY A 120 2.02 -4.43 -7.22
N LYS A 121 1.48 -5.66 -7.26
CA LYS A 121 0.04 -5.91 -7.49
C LYS A 121 -0.75 -5.79 -6.19
N THR A 122 -0.24 -6.33 -5.08
CA THR A 122 -0.89 -6.26 -3.77
C THR A 122 -0.91 -4.84 -3.22
N GLY A 123 0.25 -4.16 -3.16
CA GLY A 123 0.34 -2.78 -2.70
C GLY A 123 -0.49 -1.81 -3.54
N ARG A 124 -0.46 -1.98 -4.88
CA ARG A 124 -1.31 -1.21 -5.81
C ARG A 124 -2.79 -1.45 -5.56
N ARG A 125 -3.23 -2.70 -5.45
CA ARG A 125 -4.63 -3.05 -5.15
C ARG A 125 -5.07 -2.45 -3.82
N LEU A 126 -4.29 -2.64 -2.76
CA LEU A 126 -4.60 -2.11 -1.44
C LEU A 126 -4.65 -0.58 -1.44
N TYR A 127 -3.77 0.09 -2.17
CA TYR A 127 -3.82 1.54 -2.33
C TYR A 127 -5.09 2.01 -3.05
N ALA A 128 -5.45 1.37 -4.17
CA ALA A 128 -6.66 1.67 -4.93
C ALA A 128 -7.93 1.51 -4.08
N GLU A 129 -7.91 0.54 -3.18
CA GLU A 129 -9.07 0.15 -2.37
C GLU A 129 -9.24 1.00 -1.12
N ASN A 130 -8.14 1.50 -0.53
CA ASN A 130 -8.16 2.09 0.81
C ASN A 130 -7.62 3.53 0.86
N CYS A 131 -6.72 3.89 -0.06
CA CYS A 131 -5.92 5.10 0.07
C CYS A 131 -6.27 6.16 -0.99
N SER A 132 -6.53 5.73 -2.22
CA SER A 132 -6.69 6.64 -3.36
C SER A 132 -7.87 7.60 -3.23
N VAL A 133 -8.91 7.22 -2.48
CA VAL A 133 -10.05 8.09 -2.19
C VAL A 133 -9.62 9.42 -1.58
N CYS A 134 -8.55 9.45 -0.78
CA CYS A 134 -8.02 10.67 -0.18
C CYS A 134 -6.72 11.11 -0.87
N HIS A 135 -5.82 10.18 -1.15
CA HIS A 135 -4.48 10.48 -1.68
C HIS A 135 -4.43 10.64 -3.21
N GLY A 136 -5.54 10.38 -3.91
CA GLY A 136 -5.60 10.41 -5.37
C GLY A 136 -4.91 9.19 -6.00
N ASP A 137 -5.38 8.77 -7.17
CA ASP A 137 -4.71 7.70 -7.92
C ASP A 137 -3.34 8.13 -8.47
N ASP A 138 -3.10 9.44 -8.57
CA ASP A 138 -1.85 10.05 -8.98
C ASP A 138 -0.92 10.42 -7.81
N GLY A 139 -1.34 10.15 -6.57
CA GLY A 139 -0.57 10.45 -5.35
C GLY A 139 -0.50 11.94 -5.00
N GLN A 140 -1.24 12.82 -5.68
CA GLN A 140 -1.20 14.28 -5.46
C GLN A 140 -2.20 14.78 -4.40
N GLY A 141 -3.06 13.90 -3.89
CA GLY A 141 -4.25 14.23 -3.12
C GLY A 141 -5.49 14.32 -4.02
N ALA A 142 -6.54 13.59 -3.67
CA ALA A 142 -7.79 13.61 -4.43
C ALA A 142 -8.39 15.02 -4.39
N ARG A 143 -8.84 15.56 -5.53
CA ARG A 143 -9.29 16.96 -5.67
C ARG A 143 -10.28 17.42 -4.60
N TRP A 144 -11.25 16.57 -4.25
CA TRP A 144 -12.25 16.90 -3.22
C TRP A 144 -11.60 17.14 -1.85
N THR A 145 -10.48 16.48 -1.53
CA THR A 145 -9.82 16.64 -0.23
C THR A 145 -9.06 17.95 -0.10
N LEU A 146 -8.59 18.53 -1.20
CA LEU A 146 -7.73 19.71 -1.20
C LEU A 146 -8.41 20.95 -0.60
N THR A 147 -9.74 21.02 -0.69
CA THR A 147 -10.54 22.13 -0.14
C THR A 147 -11.34 21.73 1.10
N ASN A 148 -11.60 20.43 1.31
CA ASN A 148 -12.51 19.95 2.37
C ASN A 148 -11.80 19.33 3.59
N LEU A 149 -10.53 18.92 3.47
CA LEU A 149 -9.76 18.39 4.60
C LEU A 149 -8.69 19.40 5.03
N LYS A 150 -8.59 19.62 6.35
CA LYS A 150 -7.58 20.50 6.96
C LYS A 150 -6.81 19.72 8.04
N PRO A 151 -5.49 19.50 7.87
CA PRO A 151 -4.71 19.76 6.65
C PRO A 151 -5.12 18.82 5.49
N PRO A 152 -4.84 19.19 4.22
CA PRO A 152 -5.09 18.31 3.08
C PRO A 152 -4.16 17.08 3.11
N PRO A 153 -4.53 15.98 2.43
CA PRO A 153 -3.65 14.82 2.27
C PRO A 153 -2.30 15.20 1.67
N ARG A 154 -1.25 14.46 2.04
CA ARG A 154 0.10 14.68 1.53
C ARG A 154 0.13 14.41 0.02
N ASN A 155 0.68 15.36 -0.74
CA ASN A 155 1.10 15.15 -2.12
C ASN A 155 2.47 14.44 -2.10
N PHE A 156 2.50 13.20 -2.61
CA PHE A 156 3.69 12.34 -2.65
C PHE A 156 4.61 12.65 -3.85
N THR A 157 4.11 13.33 -4.88
CA THR A 157 4.86 13.63 -6.10
C THR A 157 5.70 14.91 -5.99
N LEU A 158 5.67 15.60 -4.85
CA LEU A 158 6.51 16.79 -4.64
C LEU A 158 7.99 16.40 -4.63
N PRO A 159 8.87 17.18 -5.28
CA PRO A 159 10.32 16.93 -5.27
C PRO A 159 10.87 16.76 -3.84
N GLY A 160 11.76 15.79 -3.65
CA GLY A 160 12.34 15.47 -2.34
C GLY A 160 11.40 14.75 -1.37
N SER A 161 10.19 14.34 -1.79
CA SER A 161 9.28 13.56 -0.94
C SER A 161 9.90 12.24 -0.49
N ALA A 162 10.69 11.58 -1.33
CA ALA A 162 11.40 10.33 -1.00
C ALA A 162 12.40 10.49 0.15
N ASP A 163 13.00 11.68 0.27
CA ASP A 163 13.98 12.03 1.31
C ASP A 163 13.29 12.45 2.61
N GLN A 164 12.20 13.21 2.50
CA GLN A 164 11.44 13.70 3.66
C GLN A 164 10.63 12.60 4.35
N LEU A 165 10.14 11.62 3.58
CA LEU A 165 9.25 10.57 4.07
C LEU A 165 9.96 9.22 4.01
N SER A 166 10.71 8.89 5.07
CA SER A 166 11.32 7.57 5.17
C SER A 166 10.26 6.45 5.14
N ARG A 167 10.62 5.29 4.59
CA ARG A 167 9.73 4.09 4.54
C ARG A 167 9.17 3.76 5.93
N LYS A 168 10.02 3.80 6.96
CA LYS A 168 9.64 3.60 8.37
C LYS A 168 8.62 4.62 8.87
N HIS A 169 8.80 5.89 8.50
CA HIS A 169 7.84 6.94 8.85
C HIS A 169 6.48 6.70 8.18
N MET A 170 6.47 6.42 6.87
CA MET A 170 5.24 6.12 6.13
C MET A 170 4.50 4.92 6.71
N PHE A 171 5.22 3.84 7.02
CA PHE A 171 4.66 2.65 7.67
C PHE A 171 3.95 3.00 8.98
N LYS A 172 4.60 3.77 9.86
CA LYS A 172 4.01 4.20 11.13
C LYS A 172 2.74 5.03 10.92
N VAL A 173 2.75 5.94 9.96
CA VAL A 173 1.59 6.79 9.64
C VAL A 173 0.43 5.97 9.09
N VAL A 174 0.68 4.99 8.21
CA VAL A 174 -0.39 4.11 7.72
C VAL A 174 -0.92 3.21 8.84
N ARG A 175 -0.03 2.65 9.67
CA ARG A 175 -0.40 1.73 10.75
C ARG A 175 -1.23 2.40 11.86
N TYR A 176 -0.80 3.58 12.30
CA TYR A 176 -1.36 4.25 13.49
C TYR A 176 -2.15 5.52 13.17
N GLY A 177 -2.17 5.95 11.91
CA GLY A 177 -2.76 7.22 11.51
C GLY A 177 -1.85 8.40 11.81
N LYS A 178 -2.37 9.60 11.54
CA LYS A 178 -1.69 10.86 11.86
C LYS A 178 -2.61 11.75 12.67
N ALA A 179 -2.22 12.01 13.91
CA ALA A 179 -2.95 12.90 14.82
C ALA A 179 -3.22 14.26 14.19
N ASP A 180 -4.36 14.86 14.56
CA ASP A 180 -4.84 16.15 14.07
C ASP A 180 -5.03 16.22 12.54
N THR A 181 -5.29 15.06 11.92
CA THR A 181 -5.63 14.95 10.50
C THR A 181 -6.74 13.93 10.27
N ALA A 182 -7.28 13.91 9.05
CA ALA A 182 -8.25 12.90 8.63
C ALA A 182 -7.64 11.53 8.29
N MET A 183 -6.32 11.32 8.48
CA MET A 183 -5.65 10.05 8.16
C MET A 183 -5.82 9.03 9.30
N PRO A 184 -6.67 8.00 9.13
CA PRO A 184 -6.90 7.00 10.16
C PRO A 184 -5.73 6.00 10.22
N GLY A 185 -5.66 5.23 11.32
CA GLY A 185 -4.79 4.06 11.40
C GLY A 185 -5.45 2.84 10.76
N PHE A 186 -4.67 2.05 10.02
CA PHE A 186 -5.13 0.86 9.30
C PHE A 186 -4.77 -0.46 9.98
N SER A 187 -4.12 -0.44 11.15
CA SER A 187 -3.72 -1.64 11.89
C SER A 187 -4.86 -2.60 12.28
N SER A 188 -6.11 -2.14 12.25
CA SER A 188 -7.29 -3.00 12.47
C SER A 188 -7.86 -3.64 11.20
N GLN A 189 -7.37 -3.25 10.02
CA GLN A 189 -7.89 -3.67 8.71
C GLN A 189 -6.83 -4.36 7.84
N LEU A 190 -5.56 -3.98 7.99
CA LEU A 190 -4.43 -4.47 7.23
C LEU A 190 -3.36 -4.97 8.20
N ASP A 191 -2.73 -6.10 7.88
CA ASP A 191 -1.56 -6.58 8.60
C ASP A 191 -0.30 -5.80 8.21
N ASP A 192 0.82 -6.08 8.88
CA ASP A 192 2.08 -5.36 8.67
C ASP A 192 2.73 -5.63 7.30
N ASP A 193 2.42 -6.77 6.68
CA ASP A 193 2.91 -7.10 5.35
C ASP A 193 2.11 -6.32 4.30
N ASP A 194 0.78 -6.26 4.43
CA ASP A 194 -0.10 -5.45 3.57
C ASP A 194 0.21 -3.94 3.68
N ILE A 195 0.42 -3.43 4.91
CA ILE A 195 0.82 -2.03 5.13
C ILE A 195 2.18 -1.76 4.47
N SER A 196 3.12 -2.70 4.61
CA SER A 196 4.44 -2.60 3.95
C SER A 196 4.30 -2.54 2.43
N SER A 197 3.49 -3.41 1.82
CA SER A 197 3.24 -3.42 0.38
C SER A 197 2.63 -2.11 -0.12
N VAL A 198 1.68 -1.50 0.62
CA VAL A 198 1.11 -0.19 0.27
C VAL A 198 2.16 0.92 0.33
N VAL A 199 2.96 0.97 1.40
CA VAL A 199 4.02 1.98 1.55
C VAL A 199 5.02 1.88 0.39
N ASP A 200 5.40 0.66 0.03
CA ASP A 200 6.31 0.41 -1.08
C ASP A 200 5.72 0.83 -2.42
N PHE A 201 4.44 0.51 -2.67
CA PHE A 201 3.74 0.99 -3.85
C PHE A 201 3.75 2.52 -3.93
N VAL A 202 3.41 3.23 -2.85
CA VAL A 202 3.40 4.71 -2.85
C VAL A 202 4.77 5.28 -3.18
N ARG A 203 5.83 4.72 -2.58
CA ARG A 203 7.20 5.16 -2.84
C ARG A 203 7.63 4.91 -4.28
N GLN A 204 7.32 3.73 -4.82
CA GLN A 204 7.70 3.37 -6.18
C GLN A 204 6.89 4.16 -7.22
N ALA A 205 5.58 4.23 -7.06
CA ALA A 205 4.65 4.79 -8.05
C ALA A 205 4.65 6.32 -8.09
N PHE A 206 4.85 6.99 -6.95
CA PHE A 206 4.64 8.44 -6.84
C PHE A 206 5.89 9.23 -6.45
N MET A 207 6.91 8.58 -5.88
CA MET A 207 8.06 9.28 -5.27
C MET A 207 9.41 8.97 -5.94
N SER A 208 9.45 8.04 -6.91
CA SER A 208 10.69 7.70 -7.63
C SER A 208 10.82 8.49 -8.93
N GLU A 209 12.02 8.97 -9.23
CA GLU A 209 12.41 9.62 -10.49
C GLU A 209 12.59 8.60 -11.63
N HIS A 210 11.75 7.56 -11.67
CA HIS A 210 11.81 6.59 -12.76
C HIS A 210 10.96 7.06 -13.93
N ASP A 211 11.65 7.18 -15.07
CA ASP A 211 11.11 7.42 -16.41
C ASP A 211 9.72 6.81 -16.54
N LYS A 212 8.77 7.71 -16.74
CA LYS A 212 7.44 7.41 -17.25
C LYS A 212 7.60 6.86 -18.67
N LYS A 213 8.07 5.64 -18.81
CA LYS A 213 7.60 4.78 -19.88
C LYS A 213 6.18 4.41 -19.48
N HIS A 214 5.28 5.38 -19.62
CA HIS A 214 3.92 5.07 -19.97
C HIS A 214 4.07 4.07 -21.12
N GLU A 215 3.56 2.86 -20.97
CA GLU A 215 2.83 2.29 -22.10
C GLU A 215 1.76 3.34 -22.39
N VAL A 216 2.14 4.34 -23.18
CA VAL A 216 1.20 5.04 -24.01
C VAL A 216 0.66 3.91 -24.84
N ILE A 217 -0.51 3.44 -24.46
CA ILE A 217 -1.34 2.67 -25.37
C ILE A 217 -1.62 3.66 -26.50
N GLU A 218 -0.71 3.74 -27.46
CA GLU A 218 -0.82 4.46 -28.72
C GLU A 218 -1.86 3.72 -29.58
N ASP A 219 -3.08 3.54 -29.06
CA ASP A 219 -4.14 2.91 -29.84
C ASP A 219 -5.57 3.14 -29.32
N TYR A 220 -5.82 4.22 -28.58
CA TYR A 220 -7.20 4.59 -28.24
C TYR A 220 -8.02 5.08 -29.46
N ASN A 221 -7.35 5.33 -30.59
CA ASN A 221 -7.94 5.98 -31.77
C ASN A 221 -8.42 5.02 -32.88
N LEU A 222 -8.39 3.69 -32.71
CA LEU A 222 -8.82 2.74 -33.76
C LEU A 222 -10.30 2.34 -33.71
N VAL A 223 -11.10 2.95 -32.85
CA VAL A 223 -12.49 2.56 -32.65
C VAL A 223 -13.41 3.74 -32.92
N ASN A 224 -14.36 3.53 -33.83
CA ASN A 224 -15.38 4.51 -34.17
C ASN A 224 -16.11 4.93 -32.88
N GLU A 225 -15.87 6.16 -32.44
CA GLU A 225 -16.39 6.73 -31.20
C GLU A 225 -17.93 6.84 -31.17
N GLU A 226 -18.58 6.72 -32.31
CA GLU A 226 -20.04 6.75 -32.47
C GLU A 226 -20.66 5.34 -32.50
N ASP A 227 -19.85 4.31 -32.75
CA ASP A 227 -20.31 2.92 -32.71
C ASP A 227 -20.46 2.47 -31.25
N MET A 228 -21.72 2.29 -30.83
CA MET A 228 -22.02 1.83 -29.48
C MET A 228 -21.56 0.40 -29.24
N ASP A 229 -21.49 -0.44 -30.28
CA ASP A 229 -21.09 -1.85 -30.17
C ASP A 229 -19.59 -2.06 -30.37
N ALA A 230 -18.82 -0.96 -30.52
CA ALA A 230 -17.37 -0.97 -30.57
C ALA A 230 -16.80 -1.78 -29.39
N GLN A 231 -15.93 -2.73 -29.74
CA GLN A 231 -15.25 -3.59 -28.78
C GLN A 231 -13.99 -2.90 -28.25
N LEU A 232 -13.50 -3.39 -27.12
CA LEU A 232 -12.16 -3.04 -26.65
C LEU A 232 -11.09 -3.61 -27.60
N ARG A 233 -9.83 -3.19 -27.43
CA ARG A 233 -8.70 -3.75 -28.18
C ARG A 233 -8.71 -5.28 -28.10
N ARG A 234 -8.22 -5.94 -29.17
CA ARG A 234 -8.26 -7.40 -29.34
C ARG A 234 -7.59 -8.20 -28.22
N ASP A 235 -6.64 -7.60 -27.50
CA ASP A 235 -5.92 -8.20 -26.38
C ASP A 235 -6.66 -8.13 -25.04
N LEU A 236 -7.77 -7.39 -24.97
CA LEU A 236 -8.56 -7.19 -23.75
C LEU A 236 -9.90 -7.91 -23.86
N THR A 237 -10.18 -8.80 -22.91
CA THR A 237 -11.49 -9.46 -22.79
C THR A 237 -12.13 -9.08 -21.46
N GLY A 238 -13.08 -8.15 -21.49
CA GLY A 238 -13.76 -7.70 -20.27
C GLY A 238 -14.66 -8.77 -19.65
N ASP A 239 -14.57 -8.92 -18.32
CA ASP A 239 -15.45 -9.79 -17.53
C ASP A 239 -16.30 -8.95 -16.57
N ALA A 240 -17.61 -8.88 -16.85
CA ALA A 240 -18.55 -8.10 -16.06
C ALA A 240 -18.65 -8.55 -14.58
N SER A 241 -18.43 -9.85 -14.29
CA SER A 241 -18.48 -10.36 -12.91
C SER A 241 -17.27 -9.91 -12.11
N ARG A 242 -16.08 -9.85 -12.72
CA ARG A 242 -14.89 -9.24 -12.11
C ARG A 242 -15.04 -7.73 -11.99
N GLY A 243 -15.55 -7.09 -13.04
CA GLY A 243 -15.81 -5.65 -13.08
C GLY A 243 -16.75 -5.18 -11.98
N GLN A 244 -17.81 -5.95 -11.69
CA GLN A 244 -18.74 -5.66 -10.61
C GLN A 244 -18.02 -5.51 -9.25
N ARG A 245 -17.04 -6.37 -8.96
CA ARG A 245 -16.32 -6.32 -7.68
C ARG A 245 -15.51 -5.04 -7.55
N TYR A 246 -14.79 -4.66 -8.60
CA TYR A 246 -14.06 -3.39 -8.62
C TYR A 246 -15.01 -2.18 -8.54
N TYR A 247 -16.14 -2.22 -9.25
CA TYR A 247 -17.12 -1.14 -9.23
C TYR A 247 -17.71 -0.93 -7.83
N LEU A 248 -18.13 -2.02 -7.18
CA LEU A 248 -18.71 -1.97 -5.83
C LEU A 248 -17.69 -1.49 -4.78
N LYS A 249 -16.41 -1.78 -4.98
CA LYS A 249 -15.37 -1.37 -4.04
C LYS A 249 -14.94 0.09 -4.22
N ASN A 250 -14.76 0.51 -5.47
CA ASN A 250 -14.04 1.75 -5.79
C ASN A 250 -14.93 2.83 -6.43
N CYS A 251 -15.96 2.45 -7.19
CA CYS A 251 -16.74 3.38 -8.01
C CYS A 251 -18.08 3.77 -7.37
N VAL A 252 -18.69 2.84 -6.61
CA VAL A 252 -20.06 2.97 -6.09
C VAL A 252 -20.23 4.15 -5.14
N ALA A 253 -19.17 4.54 -4.43
CA ALA A 253 -19.22 5.64 -3.48
C ALA A 253 -19.62 6.97 -4.15
N CYS A 254 -19.24 7.16 -5.42
CA CYS A 254 -19.57 8.35 -6.20
C CYS A 254 -20.69 8.06 -7.20
N HIS A 255 -20.62 6.96 -7.95
CA HIS A 255 -21.55 6.67 -9.04
C HIS A 255 -22.86 6.00 -8.59
N GLY A 256 -22.94 5.48 -7.36
CA GLY A 256 -24.12 4.82 -6.80
C GLY A 256 -24.31 3.39 -7.28
N VAL A 257 -25.01 2.55 -6.50
CA VAL A 257 -25.25 1.13 -6.84
C VAL A 257 -26.02 0.99 -8.16
N LYS A 258 -26.88 1.97 -8.47
CA LYS A 258 -27.70 2.02 -9.69
C LYS A 258 -27.01 2.71 -10.87
N GLY A 259 -25.77 3.20 -10.70
CA GLY A 259 -25.08 3.99 -11.70
C GLY A 259 -25.73 5.35 -12.01
N ASP A 260 -26.52 5.89 -11.08
CA ASP A 260 -27.30 7.12 -11.26
C ASP A 260 -26.54 8.40 -10.89
N GLY A 261 -25.26 8.28 -10.51
CA GLY A 261 -24.43 9.39 -10.09
C GLY A 261 -24.78 9.92 -8.69
N LYS A 262 -25.54 9.16 -7.90
CA LYS A 262 -26.02 9.55 -6.56
C LYS A 262 -25.42 8.69 -5.46
N GLY A 263 -24.15 8.29 -5.61
CA GLY A 263 -23.44 7.61 -4.54
C GLY A 263 -23.37 8.44 -3.25
N PRO A 264 -23.10 7.82 -2.09
CA PRO A 264 -23.07 8.51 -0.80
C PRO A 264 -22.08 9.69 -0.74
N ARG A 265 -21.08 9.74 -1.62
CA ARG A 265 -20.12 10.87 -1.75
C ARG A 265 -20.48 11.86 -2.85
N ALA A 266 -21.51 11.60 -3.65
CA ALA A 266 -21.88 12.47 -4.77
C ALA A 266 -22.39 13.85 -4.32
N TYR A 267 -22.82 14.02 -3.07
CA TYR A 267 -23.43 15.28 -2.61
C TYR A 267 -22.47 16.48 -2.66
N PHE A 268 -21.16 16.28 -2.46
CA PHE A 268 -20.15 17.34 -2.47
C PHE A 268 -19.32 17.43 -3.75
N ILE A 269 -19.39 16.43 -4.63
CA ILE A 269 -18.63 16.41 -5.88
C ILE A 269 -19.25 17.38 -6.90
N LEU A 270 -18.41 18.21 -7.52
CA LEU A 270 -18.77 19.15 -8.58
C LEU A 270 -17.68 19.19 -9.67
N PRO A 271 -18.04 18.97 -10.95
CA PRO A 271 -19.35 18.60 -11.47
C PRO A 271 -19.81 17.21 -10.98
N LYS A 272 -21.13 17.00 -10.88
CA LYS A 272 -21.70 15.75 -10.35
C LYS A 272 -21.23 14.51 -11.13
N PRO A 273 -21.03 13.35 -10.47
CA PRO A 273 -20.73 12.10 -11.15
C PRO A 273 -21.76 11.80 -12.24
N ARG A 274 -21.30 11.22 -13.35
CA ARG A 274 -22.17 10.91 -14.49
C ARG A 274 -23.30 9.98 -14.08
N ASN A 275 -24.54 10.35 -14.46
CA ASN A 275 -25.69 9.47 -14.41
C ASN A 275 -25.74 8.60 -15.68
N PHE A 276 -25.38 7.33 -15.56
CA PHE A 276 -25.35 6.38 -16.68
C PHE A 276 -26.75 5.98 -17.17
N GLN A 277 -27.80 6.28 -16.41
CA GLN A 277 -29.18 6.04 -16.82
C GLN A 277 -29.71 7.12 -17.77
N HIS A 278 -29.04 8.27 -17.84
CA HIS A 278 -29.44 9.35 -18.74
C HIS A 278 -29.32 8.92 -20.20
N THR A 279 -30.29 9.28 -21.03
CA THR A 279 -30.35 8.89 -22.46
C THR A 279 -29.05 9.23 -23.18
N ALA A 280 -28.57 10.48 -23.05
CA ALA A 280 -27.30 10.89 -23.64
C ALA A 280 -26.13 9.97 -23.26
N ALA A 281 -26.05 9.48 -22.01
CA ALA A 281 -24.99 8.56 -21.60
C ALA A 281 -25.14 7.20 -22.30
N ARG A 282 -26.37 6.67 -22.39
CA ARG A 282 -26.67 5.40 -23.08
C ARG A 282 -26.45 5.45 -24.60
N HIS A 283 -26.40 6.64 -25.19
CA HIS A 283 -26.16 6.85 -26.62
C HIS A 283 -24.72 7.26 -26.97
N THR A 284 -23.89 7.61 -25.99
CA THR A 284 -22.56 8.16 -26.26
C THR A 284 -21.43 7.46 -25.53
N LEU A 285 -21.69 6.67 -24.48
CA LEU A 285 -20.66 5.97 -23.71
C LEU A 285 -20.51 4.52 -24.15
N ASN A 286 -19.88 4.32 -25.31
CA ASN A 286 -19.45 3.00 -25.77
C ASN A 286 -18.25 2.47 -24.94
N ARG A 287 -17.85 1.21 -25.14
CA ARG A 287 -16.76 0.59 -24.36
C ARG A 287 -15.44 1.37 -24.44
N PRO A 288 -14.96 1.80 -25.62
CA PRO A 288 -13.75 2.62 -25.72
C PRO A 288 -13.82 3.93 -24.92
N LYS A 289 -14.94 4.68 -25.02
CA LYS A 289 -15.11 5.93 -24.27
C LYS A 289 -15.14 5.70 -22.77
N LEU A 290 -15.81 4.64 -22.32
CA LEU A 290 -15.77 4.22 -20.91
C LEU A 290 -14.35 3.86 -20.48
N PHE A 291 -13.61 3.15 -21.33
CA PHE A 291 -12.23 2.76 -21.03
C PHE A 291 -11.34 3.98 -20.84
N SER A 292 -11.29 4.89 -21.82
CA SER A 292 -10.47 6.10 -21.74
C SER A 292 -10.85 6.97 -20.55
N ALA A 293 -12.16 7.14 -20.28
CA ALA A 293 -12.62 7.93 -19.14
C ALA A 293 -12.25 7.32 -17.77
N ILE A 294 -12.17 5.99 -17.66
CA ILE A 294 -11.73 5.31 -16.44
C ILE A 294 -10.20 5.33 -16.34
N ALA A 295 -9.51 5.00 -17.41
CA ALA A 295 -8.05 4.94 -17.44
C ALA A 295 -7.43 6.31 -17.15
N GLU A 296 -7.84 7.34 -17.88
CA GLU A 296 -7.25 8.69 -17.82
C GLU A 296 -7.96 9.61 -16.83
N GLY A 297 -9.09 9.16 -16.28
CA GLY A 297 -10.00 10.00 -15.52
C GLY A 297 -10.77 10.97 -16.41
N SER A 298 -11.63 11.78 -15.79
CA SER A 298 -12.39 12.80 -16.53
C SER A 298 -11.84 14.19 -16.20
N ARG A 299 -11.13 14.78 -17.16
CA ARG A 299 -10.53 16.12 -17.04
C ARG A 299 -11.57 17.15 -16.58
N GLY A 300 -11.17 18.00 -15.62
CA GLY A 300 -12.05 19.02 -15.05
C GLY A 300 -13.08 18.48 -14.04
N THR A 301 -12.98 17.21 -13.65
CA THR A 301 -13.85 16.59 -12.64
C THR A 301 -13.04 15.95 -11.51
N ASP A 302 -13.72 15.48 -10.46
CA ASP A 302 -13.11 14.72 -9.37
C ASP A 302 -12.94 13.22 -9.70
N MET A 303 -13.27 12.77 -10.93
CA MET A 303 -13.04 11.40 -11.37
C MET A 303 -11.55 11.19 -11.71
N PRO A 304 -10.82 10.39 -10.92
CA PRO A 304 -9.37 10.25 -11.06
C PRO A 304 -8.97 9.29 -12.21
N ALA A 305 -7.67 9.29 -12.53
CA ALA A 305 -7.07 8.42 -13.55
C ALA A 305 -6.71 7.05 -12.95
N TRP A 306 -7.54 6.05 -13.21
CA TRP A 306 -7.39 4.73 -12.59
C TRP A 306 -6.27 3.88 -13.22
N ASP A 307 -5.70 4.28 -14.37
CA ASP A 307 -4.57 3.58 -15.01
C ASP A 307 -3.29 3.59 -14.15
N LYS A 308 -3.23 4.44 -13.12
CA LYS A 308 -2.14 4.50 -12.14
C LYS A 308 -2.22 3.40 -11.09
N VAL A 309 -3.44 2.91 -10.81
CA VAL A 309 -3.71 1.98 -9.71
C VAL A 309 -4.44 0.71 -10.14
N LEU A 310 -4.93 0.63 -11.38
CA LEU A 310 -5.53 -0.56 -11.98
C LEU A 310 -4.75 -0.95 -13.23
N SER A 311 -4.68 -2.25 -13.51
CA SER A 311 -4.17 -2.75 -14.79
C SER A 311 -5.18 -2.51 -15.92
N THR A 312 -4.70 -2.48 -17.16
CA THR A 312 -5.51 -2.36 -18.37
C THR A 312 -6.65 -3.39 -18.41
N GLN A 313 -6.38 -4.63 -17.98
CA GLN A 313 -7.39 -5.69 -17.92
C GLN A 313 -8.42 -5.47 -16.79
N GLN A 314 -8.01 -4.94 -15.64
CA GLN A 314 -8.96 -4.59 -14.57
C GLN A 314 -9.90 -3.46 -15.02
N ILE A 315 -9.38 -2.48 -15.76
CA ILE A 315 -10.19 -1.42 -16.37
C ILE A 315 -11.15 -2.02 -17.41
N ALA A 316 -10.68 -2.93 -18.27
CA ALA A 316 -11.53 -3.63 -19.24
C ALA A 316 -12.70 -4.38 -18.57
N ASP A 317 -12.44 -5.05 -17.44
CA ASP A 317 -13.47 -5.74 -16.67
C ASP A 317 -14.54 -4.75 -16.14
N ILE A 318 -14.11 -3.60 -15.59
CA ILE A 318 -15.02 -2.55 -15.11
C ILE A 318 -15.85 -1.98 -16.24
N VAL A 319 -15.22 -1.69 -17.39
CA VAL A 319 -15.90 -1.21 -18.59
C VAL A 319 -17.01 -2.16 -19.01
N GLU A 320 -16.73 -3.47 -19.04
CA GLU A 320 -17.74 -4.45 -19.43
C GLU A 320 -18.91 -4.48 -18.46
N TYR A 321 -18.65 -4.41 -17.15
CA TYR A 321 -19.71 -4.30 -16.15
C TYR A 321 -20.57 -3.04 -16.34
N VAL A 322 -19.94 -1.86 -16.43
CA VAL A 322 -20.66 -0.58 -16.58
C VAL A 322 -21.48 -0.57 -17.88
N TYR A 323 -20.89 -1.06 -18.97
CA TYR A 323 -21.56 -1.14 -20.27
C TYR A 323 -22.78 -2.07 -20.20
N GLN A 324 -22.61 -3.31 -19.74
CA GLN A 324 -23.70 -4.29 -19.71
C GLN A 324 -24.78 -3.97 -18.70
N VAL A 325 -24.47 -3.32 -17.58
CA VAL A 325 -25.46 -3.09 -16.51
C VAL A 325 -26.17 -1.75 -16.67
N PHE A 326 -25.47 -0.69 -17.06
CA PHE A 326 -26.02 0.66 -17.04
C PHE A 326 -26.28 1.25 -18.44
N ILE A 327 -25.41 0.96 -19.42
CA ILE A 327 -25.49 1.53 -20.77
C ILE A 327 -26.40 0.69 -21.69
N ARG A 328 -26.15 -0.62 -21.79
CA ARG A 328 -26.91 -1.62 -22.56
C ARG A 328 -27.33 -2.80 -21.67
N PRO A 329 -28.25 -2.59 -20.71
CA PRO A 329 -28.83 -3.69 -19.94
C PRO A 329 -29.47 -4.72 -20.88
N LYS A 330 -29.07 -5.98 -20.76
CA LYS A 330 -29.79 -7.09 -21.40
C LYS A 330 -31.24 -7.06 -20.89
N GLN A 331 -32.21 -6.97 -21.78
CA GLN A 331 -33.61 -7.04 -21.38
C GLN A 331 -33.86 -8.42 -20.78
N SER A 332 -34.36 -8.47 -19.54
CA SER A 332 -34.86 -9.70 -18.93
C SER A 332 -36.01 -10.22 -19.78
N GLY A 333 -35.87 -11.44 -20.30
CA GLY A 333 -36.72 -12.00 -21.34
C GLY A 333 -38.22 -11.93 -21.04
N THR A 334 -38.97 -11.37 -21.98
CA THR A 334 -40.39 -11.70 -22.17
C THR A 334 -40.51 -13.20 -22.40
N GLN A 335 -41.24 -13.87 -21.49
CA GLN A 335 -41.67 -15.26 -21.67
C GLN A 335 -42.33 -15.41 -23.04
N SER A 336 -41.83 -16.34 -23.84
CA SER A 336 -42.49 -16.84 -25.04
C SER A 336 -43.87 -17.38 -24.64
N LYS A 337 -44.93 -16.62 -24.95
CA LYS A 337 -46.28 -17.17 -24.96
C LYS A 337 -46.35 -18.20 -26.07
N ASN A 338 -46.37 -19.46 -25.67
CA ASN A 338 -46.66 -20.59 -26.53
C ASN A 338 -48.10 -20.43 -27.07
N PRO A 339 -48.35 -20.33 -28.40
CA PRO A 339 -49.70 -20.44 -28.91
C PRO A 339 -50.05 -21.92 -28.93
N GLY A 340 -51.01 -22.30 -28.09
CA GLY A 340 -51.58 -23.64 -28.07
C GLY A 340 -52.11 -24.00 -29.46
N LYS A 341 -51.81 -25.22 -29.87
CA LYS A 341 -52.44 -25.92 -30.99
C LYS A 341 -53.96 -25.97 -30.74
N GLY A 342 -54.72 -25.41 -31.68
CA GLY A 342 -56.13 -25.73 -31.91
C GLY A 342 -56.25 -26.76 -33.01
#